data_AF-A0A4R4U4I3-F1
#
_entry.id   AF-A0A4R4U4I3-F1
#
_cell.length_a   1.000
_cell.length_b   1.000
_cell.length_c   1.000
_cell.angle_alpha   90.00
_cell.angle_beta   90.00
_cell.angle_gamma   90.00
#
_symmetry.space_group_name_H-M   'P 1'
#
loop_
_entity.id
_entity.type
_entity.pdbx_description
1 polymer ?
#
loop_
_entity_poly.entity_id
_entity_poly.type
_entity_poly.pdbx_seq_one_letter_code
_entity_poly.pdbx_strand_id
1 'polypeptide(L)'
;MRTLDPARWRPALRRVRPIPALVTAILLAAAVAGLGWHGDRGAERRDAAVRQALATAPAAAKAIFSYDHRTFDDSVANGRSFVTGPFAREYAQTTATLKQTAVKQQAVVLAEVSATGVVSATADRVELLVYLNQYRRNVNTAGEKVDQNRVLLTLVPDGDAWKVSAASAI
;
A
#
# COMPACT_ATOMS: atom_id res chain seq x y z
N MET A 1 42.60 -81.71 -34.30
CA MET A 1 43.23 -80.46 -33.83
C MET A 1 42.16 -79.42 -33.50
N ARG A 2 42.17 -78.95 -32.23
CA ARG A 2 41.53 -77.78 -31.60
C ARG A 2 40.69 -76.80 -32.44
N THR A 3 39.43 -76.67 -32.00
CA THR A 3 38.65 -75.45 -31.65
C THR A 3 39.19 -74.07 -32.04
N LEU A 4 38.28 -73.16 -32.45
CA LEU A 4 37.95 -71.93 -31.70
C LEU A 4 36.60 -71.34 -32.19
N ASP A 5 35.76 -71.01 -31.20
CA ASP A 5 34.40 -70.46 -31.29
C ASP A 5 34.45 -68.92 -31.19
N PRO A 6 33.81 -68.13 -32.09
CA PRO A 6 33.71 -66.70 -31.89
C PRO A 6 32.51 -66.36 -31.00
N ALA A 7 32.79 -66.22 -29.70
CA ALA A 7 31.89 -65.67 -28.71
C ALA A 7 31.30 -64.32 -29.18
N ARG A 8 29.97 -64.23 -29.20
CA ARG A 8 29.22 -63.01 -29.50
C ARG A 8 29.33 -62.03 -28.34
N TRP A 9 30.13 -60.99 -28.49
CA TRP A 9 30.17 -59.86 -27.54
C TRP A 9 28.92 -59.00 -27.73
N ARG A 10 27.88 -59.22 -26.92
CA ARG A 10 26.81 -58.24 -26.73
C ARG A 10 27.20 -57.37 -25.54
N PRO A 11 27.49 -56.07 -25.70
CA PRO A 11 27.71 -55.22 -24.54
C PRO A 11 26.41 -55.19 -23.74
N ALA A 12 26.44 -55.70 -22.52
CA ALA A 12 25.34 -55.58 -21.60
C ALA A 12 25.18 -54.09 -21.29
N LEU A 13 24.20 -53.42 -21.89
CA LEU A 13 23.77 -52.10 -21.43
C LEU A 13 23.33 -52.29 -19.98
N ARG A 14 24.22 -51.91 -19.06
CA ARG A 14 23.97 -51.87 -17.63
C ARG A 14 22.78 -50.92 -17.45
N ARG A 15 21.57 -51.46 -17.24
CA ARG A 15 20.35 -50.69 -16.97
C ARG A 15 20.60 -49.88 -15.71
N VAL A 16 21.10 -48.66 -15.86
CA VAL A 16 21.20 -47.71 -14.77
C VAL A 16 19.76 -47.37 -14.41
N ARG A 17 19.32 -47.77 -13.21
CA ARG A 17 17.98 -47.42 -12.72
C ARG A 17 17.88 -45.89 -12.74
N PRO A 18 16.94 -45.27 -13.46
CA PRO A 18 16.87 -43.80 -13.63
C PRO A 18 16.42 -43.07 -12.36
N ILE A 19 16.45 -43.74 -11.20
CA ILE A 19 16.04 -43.22 -9.90
C ILE A 19 16.70 -41.88 -9.58
N PRO A 20 18.03 -41.66 -9.70
CA PRO A 20 18.61 -40.36 -9.39
C PRO A 20 18.14 -39.26 -10.34
N ALA A 21 17.94 -39.56 -11.63
CA ALA A 21 17.42 -38.59 -12.59
C ALA A 21 15.96 -38.21 -12.28
N LEU A 22 15.14 -39.19 -11.89
CA LEU A 22 13.75 -38.97 -11.50
C LEU A 22 13.64 -38.14 -10.22
N VAL A 23 14.46 -38.44 -9.21
CA VAL A 23 14.51 -37.68 -7.95
C VAL A 23 14.93 -36.23 -8.23
N THR A 24 15.97 -36.01 -9.02
CA THR A 24 16.39 -34.65 -9.41
C THR A 24 15.27 -33.92 -10.16
N ALA A 25 14.58 -34.57 -11.09
CA ALA A 25 13.46 -33.95 -11.82
C ALA A 25 12.30 -33.56 -10.89
N ILE A 26 11.96 -34.40 -9.91
CA ILE A 26 10.92 -34.10 -8.91
C ILE A 26 11.33 -32.92 -8.03
N LEU A 27 12.58 -32.89 -7.55
CA LEU A 27 13.08 -31.78 -6.73
C LEU A 27 13.06 -30.46 -7.50
N LEU A 28 13.44 -30.47 -8.79
CA LEU A 28 13.37 -29.30 -9.65
C LEU A 28 11.92 -28.84 -9.87
N ALA A 29 11.00 -29.77 -10.15
CA ALA A 29 9.58 -29.45 -10.30
C ALA A 29 8.97 -28.87 -9.02
N ALA A 30 9.32 -29.43 -7.86
CA ALA A 30 8.88 -28.93 -6.55
C ALA A 30 9.45 -27.53 -6.26
N ALA A 31 10.71 -27.27 -6.60
CA ALA A 31 11.32 -25.95 -6.45
C ALA A 31 10.62 -24.90 -7.34
N VAL A 32 10.34 -25.23 -8.60
CA VAL A 32 9.61 -24.34 -9.53
C VAL A 32 8.18 -24.07 -9.03
N ALA A 33 7.46 -25.11 -8.60
CA ALA A 33 6.12 -24.96 -8.04
C ALA A 33 6.12 -24.13 -6.75
N GLY A 34 7.11 -24.33 -5.87
CA GLY A 34 7.28 -23.57 -4.64
C GLY A 34 7.58 -22.08 -4.90
N LEU A 35 8.44 -21.78 -5.87
CA LEU A 35 8.72 -20.40 -6.28
C LEU A 35 7.49 -19.72 -6.89
N GLY A 36 6.75 -20.43 -7.77
CA GLY A 36 5.51 -19.93 -8.35
C GLY A 36 4.46 -19.60 -7.29
N TRP A 37 4.21 -20.53 -6.36
CA TRP A 37 3.26 -20.33 -5.28
C TRP A 37 3.64 -19.16 -4.35
N HIS A 38 4.94 -18.99 -4.04
CA HIS A 38 5.40 -17.88 -3.22
C HIS A 38 5.21 -16.52 -3.93
N GLY A 39 5.48 -16.48 -5.24
CA GLY A 39 5.25 -15.30 -6.08
C GLY A 39 3.78 -14.88 -6.14
N ASP A 40 2.89 -15.84 -6.40
CA ASP A 40 1.44 -15.59 -6.49
C ASP A 40 0.87 -15.07 -5.17
N ARG A 41 1.23 -15.71 -4.04
CA ARG A 41 0.85 -15.25 -2.69
C ARG A 41 1.33 -13.83 -2.40
N GLY A 42 2.53 -13.47 -2.87
CA GLY A 42 3.08 -12.12 -2.74
C GLY A 42 2.32 -11.09 -3.58
N ALA A 43 1.96 -11.43 -4.81
CA ALA A 43 1.15 -10.60 -5.69
C ALA A 43 -0.27 -10.38 -5.11
N GLU A 44 -0.93 -11.44 -4.67
CA GLU A 44 -2.28 -11.37 -4.08
C GLU A 44 -2.34 -10.43 -2.86
N ARG A 45 -1.33 -10.51 -1.98
CA ARG A 45 -1.24 -9.63 -0.80
C ARG A 45 -1.01 -8.17 -1.18
N ARG A 46 -0.15 -7.91 -2.17
CA ARG A 46 0.06 -6.54 -2.68
C ARG A 46 -1.21 -5.99 -3.31
N ASP A 47 -1.92 -6.76 -4.11
CA ASP A 47 -3.16 -6.32 -4.75
C ASP A 47 -4.26 -6.08 -3.70
N ALA A 48 -4.33 -6.90 -2.65
CA ALA A 48 -5.22 -6.67 -1.51
C ALA A 48 -4.87 -5.37 -0.78
N ALA A 49 -3.59 -5.13 -0.50
CA ALA A 49 -3.11 -3.89 0.10
C ALA A 49 -3.49 -2.66 -0.73
N VAL A 50 -3.27 -2.70 -2.04
CA VAL A 50 -3.65 -1.62 -2.97
C VAL A 50 -5.15 -1.35 -2.91
N ARG A 51 -6.00 -2.39 -2.99
CA ARG A 51 -7.46 -2.22 -2.92
C ARG A 51 -7.90 -1.59 -1.61
N GLN A 52 -7.36 -2.04 -0.48
CA GLN A 52 -7.72 -1.53 0.84
C GLN A 52 -7.24 -0.08 1.04
N ALA A 53 -6.02 0.24 0.58
CA ALA A 53 -5.49 1.59 0.64
C ALA A 53 -6.30 2.56 -0.23
N LEU A 54 -6.64 2.17 -1.47
CA LEU A 54 -7.48 2.97 -2.37
C LEU A 54 -8.89 3.18 -1.82
N ALA A 55 -9.46 2.18 -1.13
CA ALA A 55 -10.76 2.33 -0.47
C ALA A 55 -10.72 3.30 0.73
N THR A 56 -9.58 3.38 1.41
CA THR A 56 -9.42 4.19 2.64
C THR A 56 -9.01 5.63 2.35
N ALA A 57 -8.13 5.83 1.36
CA ALA A 57 -7.45 7.10 1.15
C ALA A 57 -8.38 8.30 0.89
N PRO A 58 -9.50 8.19 0.13
CA PRO A 58 -10.40 9.32 -0.07
C PRO A 58 -11.01 9.83 1.25
N ALA A 59 -11.47 8.91 2.10
CA ALA A 59 -12.05 9.25 3.40
C ALA A 59 -10.99 9.82 4.36
N ALA A 60 -9.80 9.21 4.38
CA ALA A 60 -8.67 9.70 5.17
C ALA A 60 -8.24 11.10 4.76
N ALA A 61 -8.05 11.35 3.46
CA ALA A 61 -7.68 12.67 2.94
C ALA A 61 -8.75 13.71 3.28
N LYS A 62 -10.03 13.40 3.08
CA LYS A 62 -11.12 14.29 3.46
C LYS A 62 -11.09 14.64 4.95
N ALA A 63 -10.91 13.64 5.82
CA ALA A 63 -10.90 13.84 7.27
C ALA A 63 -9.66 14.60 7.76
N ILE A 64 -8.48 14.34 7.19
CA ILE A 64 -7.22 14.97 7.59
C ILE A 64 -7.14 16.43 7.11
N PHE A 65 -7.65 16.71 5.90
CA PHE A 65 -7.48 18.01 5.23
C PHE A 65 -8.74 18.90 5.28
N SER A 66 -9.73 18.55 6.10
CA SER A 66 -10.92 19.38 6.34
C SER A 66 -11.05 19.76 7.81
N TYR A 67 -11.60 20.94 8.07
CA TYR A 67 -12.06 21.32 9.40
C TYR A 67 -13.12 22.41 9.33
N ASP A 68 -13.93 22.50 10.38
CA ASP A 68 -14.84 23.60 10.61
C ASP A 68 -14.55 24.23 11.97
N HIS A 69 -14.39 25.55 12.03
CA HIS A 69 -14.08 26.23 13.29
C HIS A 69 -15.16 26.01 14.38
N ARG A 70 -16.41 25.74 14.00
CA ARG A 70 -17.53 25.53 14.93
C ARG A 70 -17.46 24.17 15.63
N THR A 71 -16.91 23.18 14.92
CA THR A 71 -16.78 21.77 15.36
C THR A 71 -15.33 21.32 15.17
N PHE A 72 -14.38 22.18 15.54
CA PHE A 72 -12.97 21.97 15.21
C PHE A 72 -12.43 20.72 15.89
N ASP A 73 -12.76 20.52 17.17
CA ASP A 73 -12.30 19.35 17.92
C ASP A 73 -12.84 18.04 17.35
N ASP A 74 -14.10 18.02 16.89
CA ASP A 74 -14.69 16.86 16.22
C ASP A 74 -14.03 16.59 14.86
N SER A 75 -13.72 17.66 14.12
CA SER A 75 -13.00 17.57 12.84
C SER A 75 -11.61 16.94 13.05
N VAL A 76 -10.90 17.39 14.09
CA VAL A 76 -9.59 16.86 14.47
C VAL A 76 -9.68 15.43 14.97
N ALA A 77 -10.70 15.09 15.76
CA ALA A 77 -10.92 13.72 16.23
C ALA A 77 -11.19 12.77 15.06
N ASN A 78 -11.97 13.20 14.07
CA ASN A 78 -12.22 12.45 12.85
C ASN A 78 -10.92 12.22 12.06
N GLY A 79 -10.14 13.26 11.77
CA GLY A 79 -8.85 13.10 11.08
C GLY A 79 -7.86 12.24 11.87
N ARG A 80 -7.86 12.35 13.20
CA ARG A 80 -7.01 11.53 14.09
C ARG A 80 -7.30 10.03 13.96
N SER A 81 -8.54 9.63 13.63
CA SER A 81 -8.91 8.23 13.46
C SER A 81 -8.22 7.56 12.26
N PHE A 82 -7.77 8.35 11.28
CA PHE A 82 -7.14 7.88 10.04
C PHE A 82 -5.61 7.89 10.07
N VAL A 83 -4.98 8.44 11.09
CA VAL A 83 -3.53 8.61 11.15
C VAL A 83 -2.89 7.68 12.17
N THR A 84 -1.65 7.27 11.92
CA THR A 84 -0.89 6.41 12.82
C THR A 84 0.58 6.83 12.92
N GLY A 85 1.32 6.18 13.80
CA GLY A 85 2.77 6.35 13.94
C GLY A 85 3.20 7.80 14.21
N PRO A 86 4.38 8.22 13.70
CA PRO A 86 4.88 9.58 13.86
C PRO A 86 3.95 10.65 13.28
N PHE A 87 3.28 10.38 12.16
CA PHE A 87 2.38 11.33 11.53
C PHE A 87 1.16 11.65 12.40
N ALA A 88 0.67 10.71 13.20
CA ALA A 88 -0.39 11.00 14.18
C ALA A 88 0.03 12.07 15.20
N ARG A 89 1.31 12.11 15.60
CA ARG A 89 1.85 13.14 16.51
C ARG A 89 1.97 14.49 15.80
N GLU A 90 2.50 14.49 14.58
CA GLU A 90 2.61 15.71 13.77
C GLU A 90 1.24 16.33 13.49
N TYR A 91 0.25 15.50 13.16
CA TYR A 91 -1.13 15.91 12.97
C TYR A 91 -1.71 16.54 14.24
N ALA A 92 -1.54 15.90 15.40
CA ALA A 92 -2.00 16.42 16.68
C ALA A 92 -1.34 17.77 17.05
N GLN A 93 -0.03 17.89 16.82
CA GLN A 93 0.70 19.13 17.08
C GLN A 93 0.24 20.26 16.15
N THR A 94 0.13 19.98 14.85
CA THR A 94 -0.31 20.95 13.84
C THR A 94 -1.74 21.42 14.10
N THR A 95 -2.65 20.51 14.40
CA THR A 95 -4.05 20.87 14.67
C THR A 95 -4.22 21.66 15.97
N ALA A 96 -3.42 21.37 17.00
CA ALA A 96 -3.42 22.14 18.24
C ALA A 96 -3.03 23.61 18.03
N THR A 97 -2.01 23.88 17.20
CA THR A 97 -1.58 25.25 16.89
C THR A 97 -2.55 25.98 15.95
N LEU A 98 -3.26 25.25 15.09
CA LEU A 98 -4.23 25.81 14.16
C LEU A 98 -5.52 26.29 14.84
N LYS A 99 -5.96 25.67 15.95
CA LYS A 99 -7.28 25.90 16.56
C LYS A 99 -7.59 27.37 16.81
N GLN A 100 -6.68 28.10 17.44
CA GLN A 100 -6.90 29.51 17.78
C GLN A 100 -7.10 30.36 16.53
N THR A 101 -6.28 30.14 15.50
CA THR A 101 -6.39 30.86 14.22
C THR A 101 -7.67 30.49 13.48
N ALA A 102 -8.05 29.21 13.45
CA ALA A 102 -9.27 28.73 12.82
C ALA A 102 -10.52 29.38 13.44
N VAL A 103 -10.60 29.44 14.77
CA VAL A 103 -11.70 30.10 15.49
C VAL A 103 -11.71 31.60 15.25
N LYS A 104 -10.55 32.26 15.38
CA LYS A 104 -10.43 33.72 15.17
C LYS A 104 -10.86 34.14 13.77
N GLN A 105 -10.54 33.34 12.75
CA GLN A 105 -10.87 33.63 11.36
C GLN A 105 -12.23 33.06 10.92
N GLN A 106 -12.92 32.33 11.79
CA GLN A 106 -14.11 31.54 11.43
C GLN A 106 -13.85 30.68 10.18
N ALA A 107 -12.70 30.01 10.15
CA ALA A 107 -12.23 29.28 8.99
C ALA A 107 -12.98 27.95 8.84
N VAL A 108 -13.41 27.66 7.61
CA VAL A 108 -13.94 26.38 7.18
C VAL A 108 -13.14 25.94 5.97
N VAL A 109 -12.64 24.70 6.02
CA VAL A 109 -11.91 24.05 4.93
C VAL A 109 -12.59 22.72 4.64
N LEU A 110 -13.01 22.52 3.39
CA LEU A 110 -13.54 21.25 2.91
C LEU A 110 -12.59 20.69 1.84
N ALA A 111 -12.07 19.49 2.08
CA ALA A 111 -11.30 18.75 1.10
C ALA A 111 -12.20 17.77 0.33
N GLU A 112 -12.07 17.78 -0.99
CA GLU A 112 -12.69 16.81 -1.90
C GLU A 112 -11.61 16.16 -2.75
N VAL A 113 -11.62 14.82 -2.78
CA VAL A 113 -10.67 14.05 -3.58
C VAL A 113 -11.21 13.89 -4.99
N SER A 114 -10.45 14.37 -5.98
CA SER A 114 -10.82 14.30 -7.39
C SER A 114 -10.23 13.05 -8.07
N ALA A 115 -9.06 12.60 -7.63
CA ALA A 115 -8.42 11.38 -8.14
C ALA A 115 -7.41 10.81 -7.15
N THR A 116 -7.16 9.51 -7.26
CA THR A 116 -6.09 8.79 -6.53
C THR A 116 -5.33 7.89 -7.49
N GLY A 117 -4.00 7.90 -7.41
CA GLY A 117 -3.12 7.02 -8.20
C GLY A 117 -2.14 6.27 -7.31
N VAL A 118 -1.86 5.01 -7.63
CA VAL A 118 -0.85 4.21 -6.92
C VAL A 118 0.54 4.63 -7.39
N VAL A 119 1.40 5.03 -6.46
CA VAL A 119 2.81 5.38 -6.71
C VAL A 119 3.69 4.16 -6.48
N SER A 120 3.50 3.48 -5.34
CA SER A 120 4.20 2.24 -5.01
C SER A 120 3.36 1.38 -4.06
N ALA A 121 3.59 0.06 -4.05
CA ALA A 121 2.87 -0.86 -3.18
C ALA A 121 3.67 -2.11 -2.81
N THR A 122 3.67 -2.42 -1.51
CA THR A 122 4.03 -3.71 -0.92
C THR A 122 2.81 -4.27 -0.18
N ALA A 123 2.95 -5.46 0.43
CA ALA A 123 1.86 -6.07 1.18
C ALA A 123 1.48 -5.30 2.47
N ASP A 124 2.39 -4.44 2.94
CA ASP A 124 2.36 -3.74 4.23
C ASP A 124 2.49 -2.22 4.10
N ARG A 125 2.64 -1.70 2.89
CA ARG A 125 2.80 -0.26 2.64
C ARG A 125 2.30 0.10 1.25
N VAL A 126 1.47 1.14 1.16
CA VAL A 126 1.00 1.66 -0.12
C VAL A 126 1.19 3.16 -0.14
N GLU A 127 1.83 3.67 -1.19
CA GLU A 127 1.92 5.10 -1.46
C GLU A 127 0.94 5.48 -2.55
N LEU A 128 0.11 6.48 -2.25
CA LEU A 128 -0.92 6.99 -3.14
C LEU A 128 -0.68 8.47 -3.39
N LEU A 129 -0.70 8.86 -4.66
CA LEU A 129 -0.85 10.25 -5.06
C LEU A 129 -2.34 10.61 -5.02
N VAL A 130 -2.69 11.60 -4.21
CA VAL A 130 -4.07 12.08 -4.05
C VAL A 130 -4.17 13.50 -4.58
N TYR A 131 -5.09 13.70 -5.53
CA TYR A 131 -5.47 15.00 -6.04
C TYR A 131 -6.67 15.49 -5.23
N LEU A 132 -6.55 16.67 -4.64
CA LEU A 132 -7.57 17.21 -3.74
C LEU A 132 -7.84 18.69 -4.01
N ASN A 133 -9.13 19.02 -4.08
CA ASN A 133 -9.60 20.39 -4.08
C ASN A 133 -9.92 20.78 -2.63
N GLN A 134 -9.41 21.93 -2.18
CA GLN A 134 -9.75 22.51 -0.88
C GLN A 134 -10.57 23.77 -1.07
N TYR A 135 -11.81 23.71 -0.62
CA TYR A 135 -12.74 24.82 -0.59
C TYR A 135 -12.61 25.55 0.75
N ARG A 136 -12.09 26.78 0.73
CA ARG A 136 -11.77 27.58 1.92
C ARG A 136 -12.68 28.80 2.02
N ARG A 137 -13.23 28.99 3.21
CA ARG A 137 -14.02 30.17 3.60
C ARG A 137 -13.55 30.69 4.95
N ASN A 138 -13.48 32.00 5.11
CA ASN A 138 -13.18 32.67 6.38
C ASN A 138 -13.67 34.13 6.33
N VAL A 139 -13.67 34.83 7.48
CA VAL A 139 -14.13 36.23 7.57
C VAL A 139 -13.32 37.24 6.74
N ASN A 140 -12.13 36.85 6.29
CA ASN A 140 -11.23 37.71 5.51
C ASN A 140 -11.29 37.41 4.00
N THR A 141 -12.13 36.48 3.58
CA THR A 141 -12.23 36.02 2.19
C THR A 141 -13.57 36.43 1.61
N ALA A 142 -13.56 37.12 0.47
CA ALA A 142 -14.79 37.34 -0.31
C ALA A 142 -15.17 36.02 -1.01
N GLY A 143 -16.26 35.40 -0.57
CA GLY A 143 -16.74 34.14 -1.13
C GLY A 143 -15.88 32.93 -0.73
N GLU A 144 -15.76 31.98 -1.66
CA GLU A 144 -15.02 30.73 -1.48
C GLU A 144 -13.78 30.72 -2.37
N LYS A 145 -12.64 30.33 -1.78
CA LYS A 145 -11.39 30.09 -2.52
C LYS A 145 -11.20 28.60 -2.70
N VAL A 146 -10.73 28.20 -3.88
CA VAL A 146 -10.42 26.80 -4.20
C VAL A 146 -8.93 26.65 -4.43
N ASP A 147 -8.28 25.81 -3.65
CA ASP A 147 -6.89 25.40 -3.88
C ASP A 147 -6.86 23.96 -4.41
N GLN A 148 -6.04 23.72 -5.43
CA GLN A 148 -5.86 22.39 -6.01
C GLN A 148 -4.52 21.84 -5.56
N ASN A 149 -4.55 20.89 -4.65
CA ASN A 149 -3.35 20.33 -4.04
C ASN A 149 -3.12 18.89 -4.52
N ARG A 150 -1.86 18.48 -4.46
CA ARG A 150 -1.41 17.11 -4.68
C ARG A 150 -0.67 16.67 -3.43
N VAL A 151 -1.05 15.52 -2.90
CA VAL A 151 -0.45 14.98 -1.68
C VAL A 151 -0.08 13.52 -1.90
N LEU A 152 1.13 13.17 -1.51
CA LEU A 152 1.54 11.77 -1.38
C LEU A 152 1.11 11.28 0.00
N LEU A 153 0.21 10.29 0.05
CA LEU A 153 -0.16 9.59 1.28
C LEU A 153 0.54 8.24 1.33
N THR A 154 1.24 7.96 2.42
CA THR A 154 1.69 6.61 2.76
C THR A 154 0.68 5.98 3.70
N LEU A 155 0.12 4.84 3.32
CA LEU A 155 -0.76 4.04 4.17
C LEU A 155 -0.05 2.75 4.60
N VAL A 156 -0.31 2.33 5.83
CA VAL A 156 0.19 1.07 6.43
C VAL A 156 -0.96 0.40 7.20
N PRO A 157 -0.94 -0.94 7.39
CA PRO A 157 -1.89 -1.61 8.26
C PRO A 157 -1.62 -1.24 9.72
N ASP A 158 -2.69 -0.93 10.46
CA ASP A 158 -2.69 -0.63 11.89
C ASP A 158 -3.94 -1.26 12.54
N GLY A 159 -3.75 -2.45 13.13
CA GLY A 159 -4.85 -3.31 13.56
C GLY A 159 -5.64 -3.84 12.36
N ASP A 160 -6.96 -3.65 12.38
CA ASP A 160 -7.87 -4.12 11.34
C ASP A 160 -8.09 -3.11 10.20
N ALA A 161 -7.41 -1.96 10.24
CA ALA A 161 -7.59 -0.87 9.29
C ALA A 161 -6.27 -0.41 8.67
N TRP A 162 -6.35 0.13 7.46
CA TRP A 162 -5.26 0.90 6.88
C TRP A 162 -5.31 2.34 7.40
N LYS A 163 -4.15 2.90 7.76
CA LYS A 163 -4.04 4.27 8.24
C LYS A 163 -2.88 4.99 7.59
N VAL A 164 -3.00 6.31 7.52
CA VAL A 164 -1.98 7.21 6.98
C VAL A 164 -0.84 7.33 7.98
N SER A 165 0.35 6.88 7.58
CA SER A 165 1.58 6.98 8.37
C SER A 165 2.46 8.14 7.96
N ALA A 166 2.20 8.77 6.81
CA ALA A 166 2.87 9.99 6.34
C ALA A 166 2.02 10.70 5.27
N ALA A 167 2.14 12.02 5.22
CA ALA A 167 1.59 12.86 4.14
C ALA A 167 2.60 13.94 3.74
N SER A 168 2.79 14.17 2.45
CA SER A 168 3.64 15.25 1.95
C SER A 168 3.03 15.94 0.73
N ALA A 169 3.08 17.26 0.68
CA ALA A 169 2.72 18.04 -0.50
C ALA A 169 3.77 17.86 -1.61
N ILE A 170 3.34 17.99 -2.87
CA ILE A 170 4.16 17.83 -4.07
C ILE A 170 3.95 19.00 -5.03
#